data_AF-A0A916S5Z1-F1
#
_entry.id   AF-A0A916S5Z1-F1
#
_cell.length_a   1.000
_cell.length_b   1.000
_cell.length_c   1.000
_cell.angle_alpha   90.00
_cell.angle_beta   90.00
_cell.angle_gamma   90.00
#
_symmetry.space_group_name_H-M   'P 1'
#
loop_
_entity.id
_entity.type
_entity.pdbx_description
1 polymer ?
#
loop_
_entity_poly.entity_id
_entity_poly.type
_entity_poly.pdbx_seq_one_letter_code
_entity_poly.pdbx_strand_id
1 'polypeptide(L)' 'MTRLETDARDMNEEITALLKRNNAQAESLGLQGTPVFLIGRFLIASALDEAGFRQVVADARAPEPGQ' A
#
# COMPACT_ATOMS: atom_id res chain seq x y z
N MET A 1 -18.95 -22.56 5.17
CA MET A 1 -18.67 -21.46 4.21
C MET A 1 -19.75 -20.39 4.22
N THR A 2 -20.96 -20.67 4.71
CA THR A 2 -22.13 -19.75 4.70
C THR A 2 -21.86 -18.34 5.24
N ARG A 3 -21.08 -18.20 6.32
CA ARG A 3 -20.75 -16.89 6.89
C ARG A 3 -19.92 -16.04 5.94
N LEU A 4 -18.85 -16.59 5.35
CA LEU A 4 -18.00 -15.85 4.41
C LEU A 4 -18.78 -15.34 3.21
N GLU A 5 -19.68 -16.16 2.66
CA GLU A 5 -20.52 -15.79 1.52
C GLU A 5 -21.56 -14.71 1.89
N THR A 6 -22.10 -14.77 3.11
CA THR A 6 -23.03 -13.76 3.63
C THR A 6 -22.30 -12.44 3.85
N ASP A 7 -21.16 -12.47 4.55
CA ASP A 7 -20.33 -11.29 4.79
C ASP A 7 -19.87 -10.66 3.46
N ALA A 8 -19.46 -11.46 2.47
CA ALA A 8 -19.08 -10.97 1.14
C ALA A 8 -20.24 -10.29 0.40
N ARG A 9 -21.47 -10.81 0.55
CA ARG A 9 -22.66 -10.19 -0.05
C ARG A 9 -23.01 -8.88 0.64
N ASP A 10 -23.08 -8.91 1.97
CA ASP A 10 -23.55 -7.78 2.78
C ASP A 10 -22.55 -6.61 2.75
N MET A 11 -21.26 -6.89 2.60
CA MET A 11 -20.19 -5.88 2.54
C MET A 11 -19.77 -5.50 1.10
N ASN A 12 -20.41 -6.06 0.08
CA ASN A 12 -19.96 -5.93 -1.32
C ASN A 12 -19.77 -4.46 -1.76
N GLU A 13 -20.71 -3.59 -1.40
CA GLU A 13 -20.65 -2.16 -1.74
C GLU A 13 -19.47 -1.45 -1.06
N GLU A 14 -19.25 -1.72 0.24
CA GLU A 14 -18.15 -1.14 1.01
C GLU A 14 -16.78 -1.61 0.48
N ILE A 15 -16.65 -2.91 0.22
CA ILE A 15 -15.43 -3.50 -0.38
C ILE A 15 -15.17 -2.87 -1.74
N THR A 16 -16.20 -2.75 -2.59
CA THR A 16 -16.06 -2.15 -3.92
C THR A 16 -15.63 -0.68 -3.84
N ALA A 17 -16.23 0.09 -2.93
CA ALA A 17 -15.86 1.50 -2.72
C ALA A 17 -14.40 1.63 -2.25
N LEU A 18 -13.97 0.76 -1.33
CA LEU A 18 -12.60 0.72 -0.83
C LEU A 18 -11.60 0.40 -1.95
N LEU A 19 -11.89 -0.61 -2.77
CA LEU A 19 -11.04 -0.99 -3.91
C LEU A 19 -10.89 0.17 -4.92
N LYS A 20 -12.00 0.82 -5.28
CA LYS A 20 -11.98 1.99 -6.17
C LYS A 20 -11.14 3.13 -5.61
N ARG A 21 -11.29 3.43 -4.32
CA ARG A 21 -10.50 4.48 -3.64
C ARG A 21 -9.01 4.15 -3.65
N ASN A 22 -8.64 2.91 -3.34
CA ASN A 22 -7.24 2.48 -3.35
C ASN A 22 -6.64 2.55 -4.76
N ASN A 23 -7.39 2.15 -5.79
CA ASN A 23 -6.96 2.24 -7.19
C ASN A 23 -6.75 3.70 -7.62
N ALA A 24 -7.70 4.59 -7.30
CA ALA A 24 -7.57 6.01 -7.62
C ALA A 24 -6.34 6.65 -6.96
N GLN A 25 -5.99 6.24 -5.74
CA GLN A 25 -4.75 6.69 -5.08
C GLN A 25 -3.51 6.20 -5.84
N ALA A 26 -3.46 4.92 -6.23
CA ALA A 26 -2.36 4.36 -7.01
C ALA A 26 -2.18 5.08 -8.37
N GLU A 27 -3.27 5.34 -9.09
CA GLU A 27 -3.26 6.10 -10.34
C GLU A 27 -2.77 7.53 -10.12
N SER A 28 -3.24 8.21 -9.07
CA SER A 28 -2.81 9.58 -8.76
C SER A 28 -1.32 9.71 -8.42
N LEU A 29 -0.72 8.62 -7.90
CA LEU A 29 0.70 8.51 -7.61
C LEU A 29 1.53 8.03 -8.82
N GLY A 30 0.87 7.71 -9.95
CA GLY A 30 1.53 7.22 -11.16
C GLY A 30 2.09 5.81 -11.04
N LEU A 31 1.52 4.96 -10.17
CA LEU A 31 1.99 3.59 -9.97
C LEU A 31 1.64 2.72 -11.19
N GLN A 32 2.65 2.15 -11.84
CA GLN A 32 2.49 1.41 -13.11
C GLN A 32 2.30 -0.10 -12.94
N GLY A 33 2.36 -0.59 -11.69
CA GLY A 33 2.23 -2.01 -11.40
C GLY A 33 2.47 -2.31 -9.92
N THR A 34 2.40 -3.59 -9.58
CA THR A 34 2.68 -4.09 -8.22
C THR A 34 3.82 -5.11 -8.26
N PRO A 35 4.65 -5.23 -7.20
CA PRO A 35 4.57 -4.50 -5.93
C PRO A 35 5.15 -3.08 -5.99
N VAL A 36 4.55 -2.17 -5.22
CA VAL A 36 5.11 -0.84 -4.89
C VAL A 36 4.90 -0.60 -3.40
N PHE A 37 5.92 -0.07 -2.73
CA PHE A 37 5.87 0.31 -1.32
C PHE A 37 6.10 1.81 -1.17
N LEU A 38 5.21 2.49 -0.44
CA LEU A 38 5.39 3.88 -0.01
C LEU A 38 5.77 3.88 1.49
N ILE A 39 7.01 4.23 1.81
CA ILE A 39 7.56 4.20 3.17
C ILE A 39 8.13 5.58 3.50
N GLY A 40 7.39 6.37 4.29
CA GLY A 40 7.72 7.78 4.48
C GLY A 40 7.72 8.52 3.15
N ARG A 41 8.86 9.11 2.77
CA ARG A 41 9.08 9.77 1.48
C ARG A 41 9.50 8.83 0.34
N PHE A 42 9.81 7.58 0.66
CA PHE A 42 10.40 6.64 -0.30
C PHE A 42 9.33 5.87 -1.04
N LEU A 43 9.44 5.85 -2.37
CA LEU A 43 8.59 5.05 -3.25
C LEU A 43 9.46 3.96 -3.90
N ILE A 44 9.22 2.71 -3.51
CA ILE A 44 10.01 1.55 -3.93
C ILE A 44 9.17 0.69 -4.86
N ALA A 45 9.47 0.73 -6.16
CA ALA A 45 8.76 -0.04 -7.20
C ALA A 45 9.40 -1.40 -7.49
N SER A 46 9.69 -2.16 -6.43
CA SER A 46 10.27 -3.49 -6.51
C SER A 46 9.93 -4.31 -5.27
N ALA A 47 10.05 -5.63 -5.38
CA ALA A 47 9.99 -6.49 -4.20
C ALA A 47 11.18 -6.21 -3.29
N LEU A 48 10.92 -6.17 -1.97
CA LEU A 48 11.93 -6.11 -0.93
C LEU A 48 11.89 -7.38 -0.10
N ASP A 49 13.06 -7.84 0.34
CA ASP A 49 13.17 -8.81 1.43
C ASP A 49 13.14 -8.10 2.78
N GLU A 50 13.20 -8.87 3.87
CA GLU A 50 13.16 -8.32 5.23
C GLU A 50 14.28 -7.30 5.49
N ALA A 51 15.49 -7.57 5.01
CA ALA A 51 16.63 -6.68 5.18
C ALA A 51 16.40 -5.34 4.46
N GLY A 52 15.90 -5.39 3.22
CA GLY A 52 15.50 -4.22 2.45
C GLY A 52 14.43 -3.39 3.17
N PHE A 53 13.39 -4.03 3.70
CA PHE A 53 12.38 -3.32 4.50
C PHE A 53 12.97 -2.65 5.74
N ARG A 54 13.84 -3.34 6.49
CA ARG A 54 14.49 -2.79 7.69
C ARG A 54 15.29 -1.52 7.37
N GLN A 55 16.04 -1.54 6.26
CA GLN A 55 16.84 -0.40 5.84
C GLN A 55 15.95 0.78 5.43
N VAL A 56 14.97 0.59 4.54
CA VAL A 56 14.11 1.68 4.06
C VAL A 56 13.30 2.30 5.20
N VAL A 57 12.84 1.49 6.17
CA VAL A 57 12.14 2.01 7.36
C VAL A 57 13.08 2.83 8.26
N ALA A 58 14.34 2.41 8.41
CA ALA A 58 15.33 3.18 9.17
C ALA A 58 15.60 4.53 8.48
N ASP A 59 15.81 4.53 7.17
CA ASP A 59 16.05 5.74 6.37
C ASP A 59 14.84 6.68 6.38
N ALA A 60 13.62 6.13 6.31
CA ALA A 60 12.37 6.91 6.36
C ALA A 60 12.15 7.63 7.70
N ARG A 61 12.73 7.10 8.79
CA ARG A 61 12.65 7.67 10.14
C ARG A 61 13.83 8.58 10.48
N ALA A 62 14.91 8.54 9.69
CA ALA A 62 16.05 9.41 9.91
C ALA A 62 15.61 10.88 9.73
N PRO A 63 16.08 11.81 10.59
CA PRO A 63 15.85 13.22 10.40
C PRO A 63 16.44 13.66 9.05
N GLU A 64 15.81 14.64 8.41
CA GLU A 64 16.37 15.16 7.17
C GLU A 64 17.75 15.79 7.42
N PRO A 65 18.76 15.51 6.60
CA PRO A 65 20.00 16.26 6.66
C PRO A 65 19.69 17.73 6.34
N GLY A 66 19.64 18.58 7.37
CA GLY A 66 19.37 20.01 7.25
C GLY A 66 18.21 20.56 8.09
N GLN A 67 17.61 19.77 9.00
CA GLN A 67 16.74 20.26 10.08
C GLN A 67 17.40 20.13 11.45
#